data_AF-A0A3D1X7C8-F1
#
_entry.id   AF-A0A3D1X7C8-F1
#
_cell.length_a   1.000
_cell.length_b   1.000
_cell.length_c   1.000
_cell.angle_alpha   90.00
_cell.angle_beta   90.00
_cell.angle_gamma   90.00
#
_symmetry.space_group_name_H-M   'P 1'
#
loop_
_entity.id
_entity.type
_entity.pdbx_description
1 polymer ?
#
loop_
_entity_poly.entity_id
_entity_poly.type
_entity_poly.pdbx_seq_one_letter_code
_entity_poly.pdbx_strand_id
1 'polypeptide(L)' 'KDLPGVRYHIIRGTLDAQGVQGRMQSRSKYGAKRPKQK' A
#
# COMPACT_ATOMS: atom_id res chain seq x y z
N LYS A 1 8.08 5.56 14.23
CA LYS A 1 9.27 5.97 13.43
C LYS A 1 10.47 5.43 14.19
N ASP A 2 10.60 4.11 14.18
CA ASP A 2 11.12 3.39 15.35
C ASP A 2 12.54 2.85 15.10
N LEU A 3 13.03 3.02 13.87
CA LEU A 3 14.35 2.60 13.43
C LEU A 3 15.16 3.82 12.98
N PRO A 4 16.37 4.04 13.54
CA PRO A 4 17.27 5.06 13.05
C PRO A 4 17.78 4.69 11.65
N GLY A 5 17.74 5.64 10.71
CA GLY A 5 18.24 5.46 9.35
C GLY A 5 17.17 5.28 8.26
N VAL A 6 15.92 4.93 8.61
CA VAL A 6 14.82 4.84 7.63
C VAL A 6 14.23 6.22 7.35
N ARG A 7 14.62 6.81 6.21
CA ARG A 7 14.21 8.18 5.82
C ARG A 7 13.03 8.24 4.85
N TYR A 8 12.80 7.16 4.11
CA TYR A 8 11.83 7.12 3.01
C TYR A 8 10.86 5.95 3.13
N HIS A 9 9.74 6.08 2.42
CA HIS A 9 8.73 5.04 2.29
C HIS A 9 8.49 4.75 0.82
N ILE A 10 8.33 3.46 0.51
CA ILE A 10 8.05 3.00 -0.84
C ILE A 10 6.54 3.09 -1.09
N ILE A 11 6.15 3.60 -2.25
CA ILE A 11 4.76 3.59 -2.70
C ILE A 11 4.39 2.16 -3.10
N ARG A 12 3.26 1.66 -2.60
CA ARG A 12 2.78 0.30 -2.88
C ARG A 12 1.80 0.33 -4.06
N GLY A 13 1.83 -0.71 -4.89
CA GLY A 13 1.03 -0.82 -6.12
C GLY A 13 1.69 -0.20 -7.35
N THR A 14 2.99 0.11 -7.29
CA THR A 14 3.79 0.66 -8.40
C THR A 14 5.05 -0.17 -8.60
N LEU A 15 5.48 -0.34 -9.87
CA LEU A 15 6.59 -1.23 -10.25
C LEU A 15 6.36 -2.64 -9.66
N ASP A 16 7.42 -3.26 -9.13
CA ASP A 16 7.38 -4.62 -8.56
C ASP A 16 6.80 -4.66 -7.14
N ALA A 17 6.51 -3.50 -6.53
CA ALA A 17 5.96 -3.43 -5.19
C ALA A 17 4.44 -3.67 -5.19
N GLN A 18 4.01 -4.90 -4.93
CA GLN A 18 2.59 -5.28 -4.90
C GLN A 18 1.77 -4.51 -3.85
N GLY A 19 0.46 -4.38 -4.10
CA GLY A 19 -0.48 -3.79 -3.13
C GLY A 19 -0.82 -4.73 -1.97
N VAL A 20 -1.50 -4.21 -0.94
CA VAL A 20 -2.04 -5.04 0.15
C VAL A 20 -3.39 -5.64 -0.26
N GLN A 21 -3.51 -6.97 -0.23
CA GLN A 21 -4.75 -7.66 -0.59
C GLN A 21 -5.84 -7.47 0.47
N GLY A 22 -7.10 -7.34 0.05
CA GLY A 22 -8.27 -7.31 0.95
C GLY A 22 -8.43 -6.04 1.78
N ARG A 23 -7.54 -5.05 1.64
CA ARG A 23 -7.61 -3.83 2.44
C ARG A 23 -8.74 -2.91 1.99
N MET A 24 -9.73 -2.72 2.87
CA MET A 24 -10.92 -1.91 2.57
C MET A 24 -10.76 -0.42 2.93
N GLN A 25 -9.95 -0.11 3.94
CA GLN A 25 -9.72 1.27 4.44
C GLN A 25 -8.33 1.80 4.05
N SER A 26 -8.25 3.08 3.69
CA SER A 26 -7.04 3.77 3.21
C SER A 26 -6.35 3.06 2.02
N ARG A 27 -7.15 2.44 1.14
CA ARG A 27 -6.69 1.59 0.03
C ARG A 27 -5.68 2.26 -0.93
N SER A 28 -5.79 3.57 -1.13
CA SER A 28 -4.91 4.36 -2.00
C SER A 28 -3.46 4.38 -1.52
N LYS A 29 -3.22 4.43 -0.20
CA LYS A 29 -1.86 4.43 0.37
C LYS A 29 -1.16 3.08 0.21
N TYR A 30 -1.92 2.00 0.10
CA TYR A 30 -1.40 0.63 0.13
C TYR A 30 -1.56 -0.11 -1.20
N GLY A 31 -1.89 0.60 -2.28
CA GLY A 31 -2.03 0.01 -3.61
C GLY A 31 -3.17 -1.01 -3.73
N ALA A 32 -4.20 -0.92 -2.87
CA ALA A 32 -5.33 -1.83 -2.88
C ALA A 32 -6.42 -1.29 -3.82
N LYS A 33 -6.83 -2.10 -4.81
CA LYS A 33 -7.91 -1.74 -5.74
C LYS A 33 -9.26 -1.77 -5.03
N ARG A 34 -10.18 -0.91 -5.46
CA ARG A 34 -11.56 -0.95 -4.95
C ARG A 34 -12.18 -2.31 -5.36
N PRO A 35 -12.66 -3.12 -4.41
CA PRO A 35 -13.39 -4.33 -4.76
C PRO A 35 -14.64 -3.92 -5.54
N LYS A 36 -14.89 -4.58 -6.66
CA LYS A 36 -16.15 -4.45 -7.38
C LYS A 36 -17.22 -5.12 -6.50
N GLN A 37 -18.28 -4.39 -6.16
CA GLN A 37 -19.47 -5.03 -5.60
C GLN A 37 -20.03 -5.96 -6.69
N LYS A 38 -20.44 -7.16 -6.30
CA LYS A 38 -21.23 -8.02 -7.18
C LYS A 38 -22.60 -7.38 -7.41
#